data_AF-A0A9X3QPG7-F1
#
_entry.id   AF-A0A9X3QPG7-F1
#
_cell.length_a   1.000
_cell.length_b   1.000
_cell.length_c   1.000
_cell.angle_alpha   90.00
_cell.angle_beta   90.00
_cell.angle_gamma   90.00
#
_symmetry.space_group_name_H-M   'P 1'
#
loop_
_entity.id
_entity.type
_entity.pdbx_description
1 polymer ?
#
loop_
_entity_poly.entity_id
_entity_poly.type
_entity_poly.pdbx_seq_one_letter_code
_entity_poly.pdbx_strand_id
1 'polypeptide(L)'
;MSLLRRWFDPIRSSWFYQKPSRQAVLPTENGLSIYLRLDDVYSYLAVQQLSQLDEILSDELKPLKIINSHTASEPPNSMSHEEWQNYCLNDAKILAKQHRFGFDEFPEIPSPESLKQAAVILKRTPLQGQNFFHLLEDIFHMLWQQQYGKLRTLHAMAVKHQLPQHFSERIFTDEPVPAAYFEFGGRKYHAVDDLLRLTRRLKQQKLLTGNPIFLINHIEWREHLINDAEALTEIQTLHPELDIYIALEDPMSWLLLAYIKEELADYYDIQLKVYPLSYQGRDWFDWSLATRVSKRTGVAFTPFCRPTEESTLEMAKLFYSVQENQQIDTIFTILQAVWTKGKDLSFLKHFQQLQQQLGIEQLTDQDVQSVLAQNDALCKDKHQPDLPVLELRIDGQSYVFNSLYRVWMIESIFSNVLEEKYKTASTFN
;
A
#
# COMPACT_ATOMS: atom_id res chain seq x y z
N MET A 1 -2.40 -32.56 2.78
CA MET A 1 -3.07 -31.57 3.65
C MET A 1 -3.44 -32.14 5.02
N SER A 2 -3.30 -31.38 6.10
CA SER A 2 -3.87 -31.78 7.40
C SER A 2 -5.37 -31.51 7.40
N LEU A 3 -6.18 -32.55 7.70
CA LEU A 3 -7.64 -32.44 7.93
C LEU A 3 -8.01 -31.24 8.81
N LEU A 4 -7.08 -30.78 9.67
CA LEU A 4 -7.25 -29.61 10.50
C LEU A 4 -7.54 -28.32 9.70
N ARG A 5 -6.81 -28.00 8.62
CA ARG A 5 -7.05 -26.74 7.89
C ARG A 5 -8.46 -26.69 7.30
N ARG A 6 -8.88 -27.76 6.62
CA ARG A 6 -10.20 -27.88 5.97
C ARG A 6 -11.38 -27.69 6.91
N TRP A 7 -11.26 -28.18 8.15
CA TRP A 7 -12.35 -28.09 9.13
C TRP A 7 -12.25 -26.84 10.03
N PHE A 8 -11.04 -26.47 10.46
CA PHE A 8 -10.86 -25.38 11.41
C PHE A 8 -10.81 -24.00 10.75
N ASP A 9 -10.26 -23.85 9.53
CA ASP A 9 -10.16 -22.53 8.90
C ASP A 9 -11.54 -21.91 8.63
N PRO A 10 -12.56 -22.63 8.13
CA PRO A 10 -13.90 -22.06 7.94
C PRO A 10 -14.57 -21.62 9.25
N ILE A 11 -14.42 -22.41 10.31
CA ILE A 11 -14.99 -22.12 11.63
C ILE A 11 -14.27 -20.92 12.26
N ARG A 12 -12.93 -20.96 12.24
CA ARG A 12 -12.08 -19.90 12.79
C ARG A 12 -12.30 -18.59 12.05
N SER A 13 -12.36 -18.61 10.72
CA SER A 13 -12.55 -17.41 9.92
C SER A 13 -13.89 -16.74 10.17
N SER A 14 -14.97 -17.51 10.25
CA SER A 14 -16.30 -17.01 10.61
C SER A 14 -16.28 -16.34 11.98
N TRP A 15 -15.69 -17.00 12.97
CA TRP A 15 -15.63 -16.49 14.34
C TRP A 15 -14.77 -15.23 14.46
N PHE A 16 -13.61 -15.17 13.80
CA PHE A 16 -12.75 -13.99 13.81
C PHE A 16 -13.40 -12.79 13.12
N TYR A 17 -14.13 -13.00 12.03
CA TYR A 17 -14.80 -11.92 11.29
C TYR A 17 -15.90 -11.22 12.11
N GLN A 18 -16.68 -12.02 12.85
CA GLN A 18 -17.75 -11.53 13.72
C GLN A 18 -17.23 -10.90 15.01
N LYS A 19 -15.96 -11.10 15.33
CA LYS A 19 -15.39 -10.60 16.58
C LYS A 19 -15.28 -9.07 16.55
N PRO A 20 -15.89 -8.34 17.50
CA PRO A 20 -15.66 -6.91 17.62
C PRO A 20 -14.16 -6.66 17.84
N SER A 21 -13.63 -5.62 17.19
CA SER A 21 -12.18 -5.34 17.21
C SER A 21 -11.71 -5.24 18.68
N ARG A 22 -10.78 -6.11 19.08
CA ARG A 22 -10.48 -6.44 20.48
C ARG A 22 -10.00 -5.29 21.37
N GLN A 23 -9.69 -4.12 20.82
CA GLN A 23 -9.37 -2.91 21.58
C GLN A 23 -9.92 -1.70 20.82
N ALA A 24 -11.10 -1.23 21.23
CA ALA A 24 -11.67 0.02 20.73
C ALA A 24 -10.86 1.24 21.21
N VAL A 25 -10.26 1.13 22.41
CA VAL A 25 -9.40 2.14 23.03
C VAL A 25 -7.99 1.56 23.16
N LEU A 26 -6.99 2.34 22.75
CA LEU A 26 -5.58 1.99 22.83
C LEU A 26 -4.93 2.75 23.99
N PRO A 27 -3.89 2.16 24.63
CA PRO A 27 -3.20 2.84 25.72
C PRO A 27 -2.49 4.10 25.20
N THR A 28 -2.61 5.18 25.97
CA THR A 28 -1.99 6.49 25.69
C THR A 28 -0.69 6.71 26.47
N GLU A 29 -0.33 5.81 27.41
CA GLU A 29 0.83 5.92 28.31
C GLU A 29 2.16 6.17 27.58
N ASN A 30 2.31 5.60 26.38
CA ASN A 30 3.51 5.74 25.58
C ASN A 30 3.47 6.93 24.61
N GLY A 31 2.38 7.70 24.56
CA GLY A 31 2.18 8.79 23.62
C GLY A 31 2.09 8.31 22.16
N LEU A 32 2.39 9.23 21.24
CA LEU A 32 2.55 8.93 19.81
C LEU A 32 4.04 8.98 19.44
N SER A 33 4.54 7.87 18.91
CA SER A 33 5.92 7.72 18.45
C SER A 33 5.98 7.75 16.92
N ILE A 34 7.02 8.36 16.36
CA ILE A 34 7.23 8.46 14.93
C ILE A 34 8.64 7.96 14.62
N TYR A 35 8.70 6.88 13.84
CA TYR A 35 9.95 6.27 13.40
C TYR A 35 10.31 6.79 12.03
N LEU A 36 11.49 7.39 11.92
CA LEU A 36 11.99 8.06 10.73
C LEU A 36 13.41 7.58 10.41
N ARG A 37 13.80 7.78 9.16
CA ARG A 37 15.17 7.68 8.68
C ARG A 37 15.47 8.87 7.76
N LEU A 38 16.66 9.44 7.87
CA LEU A 38 17.05 10.61 7.05
C LEU A 38 17.24 10.25 5.56
N ASP A 39 17.52 8.99 5.27
CA ASP A 39 17.68 8.43 3.93
C ASP A 39 16.41 7.76 3.38
N ASP A 40 15.28 7.88 4.09
CA ASP A 40 13.98 7.37 3.68
C ASP A 40 13.08 8.49 3.16
N VAL A 41 12.63 8.33 1.92
CA VAL A 41 11.77 9.32 1.25
C VAL A 41 10.36 9.36 1.86
N TYR A 42 9.86 8.26 2.43
CA TYR A 42 8.59 8.29 3.14
C TYR A 42 8.69 9.05 4.46
N SER A 43 9.87 9.07 5.09
CA SER A 43 10.15 9.91 6.25
C SER A 43 10.06 11.39 5.87
N TYR A 44 10.53 11.77 4.68
CA TYR A 44 10.38 13.14 4.18
C TYR A 44 8.91 13.54 3.99
N LEU A 45 8.07 12.66 3.43
CA LEU A 45 6.64 12.94 3.32
C LEU A 45 5.96 13.00 4.69
N ALA A 46 6.36 12.14 5.62
CA ALA A 46 5.81 12.09 6.98
C ALA A 46 6.07 13.38 7.76
N VAL A 47 7.29 13.94 7.68
CA VAL A 47 7.66 15.12 8.49
C VAL A 47 6.86 16.36 8.14
N GLN A 48 6.46 16.51 6.87
CA GLN A 48 5.62 17.63 6.39
C GLN A 48 4.21 17.64 7.02
N GLN A 49 3.84 16.58 7.76
CA GLN A 49 2.54 16.47 8.42
C GLN A 49 2.63 16.63 9.94
N LEU A 50 3.83 16.65 10.52
CA LEU A 50 4.02 16.58 11.97
C LEU A 50 3.57 17.85 12.69
N SER A 51 3.86 19.03 12.13
CA SER A 51 3.46 20.31 12.75
C SER A 51 1.95 20.40 12.90
N GLN A 52 1.21 20.12 11.82
CA GLN A 52 -0.25 20.10 11.83
C GLN A 52 -0.79 18.99 12.76
N LEU A 53 -0.14 17.82 12.79
CA LEU A 53 -0.54 16.72 13.66
C LEU A 53 -0.41 17.09 15.13
N ASP A 54 0.72 17.68 15.52
CA ASP A 54 0.93 18.17 16.87
C ASP A 54 -0.09 19.26 17.26
N GLU A 55 -0.43 20.19 16.38
CA GLU A 55 -1.42 21.24 16.69
C GLU A 55 -2.78 20.68 17.11
N ILE A 56 -3.25 19.65 16.41
CA ILE A 56 -4.59 19.07 16.64
C ILE A 56 -4.59 17.91 17.62
N LEU A 57 -3.44 17.50 18.16
CA LEU A 57 -3.34 16.41 19.14
C LEU A 57 -3.68 16.90 20.53
N SER A 58 -4.36 16.03 21.30
CA SER A 58 -4.57 16.24 22.73
C SER A 58 -3.26 16.23 23.50
N ASP A 59 -3.18 16.99 24.59
CA ASP A 59 -1.99 17.04 25.47
C ASP A 59 -1.60 15.67 26.05
N GLU A 60 -2.54 14.73 26.17
CA GLU A 60 -2.28 13.35 26.61
C GLU A 60 -1.27 12.59 25.73
N LEU A 61 -1.15 12.96 24.46
CA LEU A 61 -0.24 12.33 23.51
C LEU A 61 1.03 13.16 23.25
N LYS A 62 1.14 14.32 23.90
CA LYS A 62 2.28 15.23 23.75
C LYS A 62 3.33 15.01 24.84
N PRO A 63 4.61 15.30 24.54
CA PRO A 63 5.14 15.64 23.22
C PRO A 63 5.20 14.43 22.27
N LEU A 64 5.18 14.68 20.96
CA LEU A 64 5.46 13.64 19.96
C LEU A 64 6.88 13.10 20.14
N LYS A 65 7.02 11.78 20.14
CA LYS A 65 8.33 11.12 20.26
C LYS A 65 8.89 10.84 18.87
N ILE A 66 9.98 11.51 18.50
CA ILE A 66 10.67 11.33 17.23
C ILE A 66 11.84 10.36 17.42
N ILE A 67 11.80 9.24 16.70
CA ILE A 67 12.80 8.18 16.72
C ILE A 67 13.48 8.15 15.36
N ASN A 68 14.71 8.67 15.29
CA ASN A 68 15.50 8.68 14.08
C ASN A 68 16.44 7.47 14.08
N SER A 69 16.17 6.52 13.19
CA SER A 69 17.06 5.39 12.95
C SER A 69 18.15 5.74 11.92
N HIS A 70 19.33 5.18 12.12
CA HIS A 70 20.42 5.20 11.14
C HIS A 70 20.48 3.94 10.26
N THR A 71 19.63 2.95 10.54
CA THR A 71 19.70 1.62 9.93
C THR A 71 18.48 1.33 9.07
N ALA A 72 18.71 1.02 7.80
CA ALA A 72 17.69 0.48 6.92
C ALA A 72 17.36 -0.98 7.27
N SER A 73 16.09 -1.37 7.14
CA SER A 73 15.76 -2.80 7.06
C SER A 73 16.09 -3.36 5.68
N GLU A 74 16.20 -4.69 5.59
CA GLU A 74 16.33 -5.39 4.32
C GLU A 74 15.15 -5.08 3.39
N PRO A 75 15.40 -4.87 2.09
CA PRO A 75 14.35 -4.73 1.09
C PRO A 75 13.34 -5.90 1.12
N PRO A 76 12.05 -5.64 0.83
CA PRO A 76 11.05 -6.70 0.76
C PRO A 76 11.28 -7.63 -0.44
N ASN A 77 10.69 -8.82 -0.37
CA ASN A 77 10.52 -9.74 -1.51
C ASN A 77 11.78 -10.01 -2.34
N SER A 78 12.94 -10.10 -1.68
CA SER A 78 14.23 -10.37 -2.32
C SER A 78 14.65 -9.34 -3.38
N MET A 79 14.07 -8.13 -3.33
CA MET A 79 14.54 -7.02 -4.15
C MET A 79 15.96 -6.62 -3.75
N SER A 80 16.74 -6.14 -4.71
CA SER A 80 17.99 -5.45 -4.42
C SER A 80 17.70 -4.10 -3.74
N HIS A 81 18.73 -3.56 -3.07
CA HIS A 81 18.62 -2.24 -2.44
C HIS A 81 18.33 -1.14 -3.46
N GLU A 82 18.91 -1.24 -4.66
CA GLU A 82 18.70 -0.28 -5.75
C GLU A 82 17.26 -0.32 -6.28
N GLU A 83 16.72 -1.51 -6.54
CA GLU A 83 15.33 -1.67 -6.98
C GLU A 83 14.35 -1.10 -5.95
N TRP A 84 14.59 -1.38 -4.65
CA TRP A 84 13.75 -0.87 -3.58
C TRP A 84 13.82 0.65 -3.47
N GLN A 85 15.02 1.24 -3.57
CA GLN A 85 15.17 2.70 -3.55
C GLN A 85 14.47 3.36 -4.74
N ASN A 86 14.65 2.83 -5.96
CA ASN A 86 14.00 3.34 -7.17
C ASN A 86 12.47 3.26 -7.05
N TYR A 87 11.94 2.15 -6.54
CA TYR A 87 10.51 2.02 -6.25
C TYR A 87 10.05 3.12 -5.28
N CYS A 88 10.73 3.28 -4.14
CA CYS A 88 10.33 4.25 -3.12
C CYS A 88 10.32 5.69 -3.64
N LEU A 89 11.31 6.07 -4.45
CA LEU A 89 11.37 7.42 -5.04
C LEU A 89 10.20 7.68 -5.99
N ASN A 90 9.91 6.73 -6.87
CA ASN A 90 8.81 6.84 -7.83
C ASN A 90 7.46 6.89 -7.12
N ASP A 91 7.26 6.03 -6.13
CA ASP A 91 6.05 5.99 -5.32
C ASP A 91 5.85 7.29 -4.52
N ALA A 92 6.90 7.78 -3.87
CA ALA A 92 6.85 9.02 -3.11
C ALA A 92 6.55 10.24 -4.01
N LYS A 93 7.03 10.25 -5.26
CA LYS A 93 6.69 11.30 -6.24
C LYS A 93 5.19 11.31 -6.53
N ILE A 94 4.58 10.14 -6.69
CA ILE A 94 3.14 9.99 -6.92
C ILE A 94 2.35 10.49 -5.69
N LEU A 95 2.72 10.02 -4.50
CA LEU A 95 2.10 10.46 -3.24
C LEU A 95 2.23 11.96 -3.02
N ALA A 96 3.41 12.53 -3.29
CA ALA A 96 3.66 13.95 -3.15
C ALA A 96 2.78 14.78 -4.09
N LYS A 97 2.65 14.37 -5.35
CA LYS A 97 1.73 15.02 -6.30
C LYS A 97 0.28 14.93 -5.82
N GLN A 98 -0.16 13.75 -5.38
CA GLN A 98 -1.54 13.54 -4.92
C GLN A 98 -1.90 14.39 -3.70
N HIS A 99 -1.00 14.46 -2.72
CA HIS A 99 -1.25 15.13 -1.44
C HIS A 99 -0.67 16.55 -1.36
N ARG A 100 -0.07 17.04 -2.46
CA ARG A 100 0.57 18.36 -2.59
C ARG A 100 1.70 18.59 -1.57
N PHE A 101 2.49 17.55 -1.31
CA PHE A 101 3.72 17.66 -0.53
C PHE A 101 4.79 18.38 -1.34
N GLY A 102 5.66 19.12 -0.66
CA GLY A 102 6.87 19.66 -1.25
C GLY A 102 7.78 18.51 -1.66
N PHE A 103 8.09 18.39 -2.94
CA PHE A 103 8.93 17.30 -3.45
C PHE A 103 9.64 17.76 -4.72
N ASP A 104 10.91 17.38 -4.86
CA ASP A 104 11.68 17.71 -6.05
C ASP A 104 11.22 16.87 -7.25
N GLU A 105 11.25 17.42 -8.45
CA GLU A 105 10.87 16.68 -9.65
C GLU A 105 11.86 15.53 -9.95
N PHE A 106 13.12 15.72 -9.58
CA PHE A 106 14.26 14.84 -9.76
C PHE A 106 14.96 14.60 -8.41
N PRO A 107 14.33 13.87 -7.47
CA PRO A 107 14.90 13.64 -6.16
C PRO A 107 16.20 12.82 -6.26
N GLU A 108 17.20 13.19 -5.48
CA GLU A 108 18.45 12.45 -5.35
C GLU A 108 18.55 11.83 -3.96
N ILE A 109 19.13 10.64 -3.88
CA ILE A 109 19.39 9.99 -2.60
C ILE A 109 20.45 10.82 -1.85
N PRO A 110 20.17 11.25 -0.60
CA PRO A 110 21.13 12.06 0.13
C PRO A 110 22.44 11.34 0.38
N SER A 111 23.57 12.05 0.21
CA SER A 111 24.89 11.46 0.40
C SER A 111 25.16 11.08 1.86
N PRO A 112 26.02 10.07 2.13
CA PRO A 112 26.39 9.69 3.49
C PRO A 112 26.97 10.84 4.33
N GLU A 113 27.63 11.82 3.69
CA GLU A 113 28.14 13.01 4.36
C GLU A 113 26.99 13.94 4.79
N SER A 114 26.05 14.22 3.87
CA SER A 114 24.87 15.04 4.14
C SER A 114 24.01 14.44 5.26
N LEU A 115 23.81 13.12 5.25
CA LEU A 115 23.08 12.39 6.30
C LEU A 115 23.75 12.55 7.67
N LYS A 116 25.09 12.45 7.74
CA LYS A 116 25.84 12.70 8.98
C LYS A 116 25.70 14.13 9.47
N GLN A 117 25.80 15.12 8.57
CA GLN A 117 25.63 16.54 8.92
C GLN A 117 24.23 16.81 9.47
N ALA A 118 23.19 16.30 8.82
CA ALA A 118 21.80 16.40 9.26
C ALA A 118 21.60 15.79 10.65
N ALA A 119 22.10 14.57 10.89
CA ALA A 119 22.01 13.92 12.19
C ALA A 119 22.70 14.74 13.30
N VAL A 120 23.84 15.37 13.02
CA VAL A 120 24.54 16.24 13.98
C VAL A 120 23.71 17.49 14.31
N ILE A 121 23.08 18.12 13.31
CA ILE A 121 22.20 19.28 13.54
C ILE A 121 21.03 18.89 14.45
N LEU A 122 20.35 17.79 14.14
CA LEU A 122 19.20 17.33 14.93
C LEU A 122 19.58 16.91 16.37
N LYS A 123 20.79 16.38 16.59
CA LYS A 123 21.31 16.04 17.93
C LYS A 123 21.73 17.26 18.76
N ARG A 124 22.05 18.39 18.12
CA ARG A 124 22.59 19.58 18.81
C ARG A 124 21.60 20.74 18.91
N THR A 125 20.49 20.70 18.19
CA THR A 125 19.51 21.78 18.20
C THR A 125 18.78 21.91 19.55
N PRO A 126 18.72 23.12 20.15
CA PRO A 126 17.98 23.36 21.39
C PRO A 126 16.48 23.60 21.15
N LEU A 127 16.04 23.73 19.89
CA LEU A 127 14.63 23.97 19.55
C LEU A 127 13.75 22.84 20.08
N GLN A 128 12.51 23.12 20.48
CA GLN A 128 11.53 22.16 21.02
C GLN A 128 10.14 22.37 20.42
N GLY A 129 9.27 21.36 20.55
CA GLY A 129 7.89 21.37 20.05
C GLY A 129 7.83 21.73 18.57
N GLN A 130 6.92 22.64 18.22
CA GLN A 130 6.71 23.13 16.85
C GLN A 130 7.99 23.63 16.18
N ASN A 131 8.87 24.34 16.89
CA ASN A 131 10.12 24.83 16.31
C ASN A 131 11.08 23.69 15.95
N PHE A 132 11.02 22.57 16.67
CA PHE A 132 11.79 21.38 16.31
C PHE A 132 11.20 20.69 15.08
N PHE A 133 9.87 20.61 14.95
CA PHE A 133 9.23 20.02 13.77
C PHE A 133 9.52 20.80 12.49
N HIS A 134 9.44 22.13 12.53
CA HIS A 134 9.86 22.97 11.39
C HIS A 134 11.33 22.74 11.02
N LEU A 135 12.24 22.67 12.01
CA LEU A 135 13.64 22.35 11.73
C LEU A 135 13.80 20.93 11.13
N LEU A 136 13.05 19.95 11.64
CA LEU A 136 13.10 18.59 11.13
C LEU A 136 12.67 18.55 9.66
N GLU A 137 11.55 19.18 9.35
CA GLU A 137 11.05 19.36 7.99
C GLU A 137 12.06 20.08 7.09
N ASP A 138 12.64 21.20 7.55
CA ASP A 138 13.70 21.94 6.84
C ASP A 138 14.93 21.09 6.54
N ILE A 139 15.35 20.25 7.49
CA ILE A 139 16.49 19.33 7.27
C ILE A 139 16.17 18.33 6.18
N PHE A 140 14.97 17.74 6.19
CA PHE A 140 14.55 16.85 5.11
C PHE A 140 14.43 17.58 3.77
N HIS A 141 13.87 18.80 3.74
CA HIS A 141 13.86 19.63 2.53
C HIS A 141 15.28 19.86 2.00
N MET A 142 16.24 20.18 2.87
CA MET A 142 17.62 20.39 2.44
C MET A 142 18.27 19.12 1.88
N LEU A 143 17.94 17.95 2.44
CA LEU A 143 18.46 16.66 1.97
C LEU A 143 17.85 16.27 0.61
N TRP A 144 16.53 16.33 0.48
CA TRP A 144 15.79 15.79 -0.67
C TRP A 144 15.63 16.76 -1.83
N GLN A 145 15.82 18.07 -1.62
CA GLN A 145 15.86 19.10 -2.67
C GLN A 145 17.28 19.62 -2.94
N GLN A 146 18.29 18.83 -2.58
CA GLN A 146 19.71 19.09 -2.87
C GLN A 146 20.23 20.46 -2.37
N GLN A 147 19.67 21.01 -1.29
CA GLN A 147 20.09 22.32 -0.73
C GLN A 147 21.31 22.19 0.20
N TYR A 148 22.33 21.43 -0.23
CA TYR A 148 23.49 21.05 0.57
C TYR A 148 24.34 22.25 1.06
N GLY A 149 24.28 23.39 0.36
CA GLY A 149 24.92 24.64 0.81
C GLY A 149 24.33 25.17 2.12
N LYS A 150 23.00 25.14 2.26
CA LYS A 150 22.30 25.53 3.49
C LYS A 150 22.58 24.54 4.61
N LEU A 151 22.54 23.24 4.31
CA LEU A 151 22.83 22.18 5.27
C LEU A 151 24.22 22.32 5.88
N ARG A 152 25.26 22.53 5.05
CA ARG A 152 26.64 22.75 5.52
C ARG A 152 26.77 23.95 6.43
N THR A 153 26.09 25.05 6.09
CA THR A 153 26.09 26.28 6.90
C THR A 153 25.46 26.03 8.27
N LEU A 154 24.29 25.40 8.29
CA LEU A 154 23.57 25.07 9.52
C LEU A 154 24.35 24.08 10.39
N HIS A 155 25.02 23.10 9.77
CA HIS A 155 25.92 22.16 10.46
C HIS A 155 27.09 22.89 11.12
N ALA A 156 27.76 23.80 10.40
CA ALA A 156 28.85 24.60 10.97
C ALA A 156 28.38 25.44 12.17
N MET A 157 27.19 26.04 12.07
CA MET A 157 26.59 26.79 13.18
C MET A 157 26.28 25.89 14.38
N ALA A 158 25.67 24.72 14.15
CA ALA A 158 25.36 23.76 15.21
C ALA A 158 26.63 23.24 15.90
N VAL A 159 27.69 22.95 15.14
CA VAL A 159 28.96 22.47 15.71
C VAL A 159 29.67 23.55 16.53
N LYS A 160 29.66 24.79 16.05
CA LYS A 160 30.38 25.91 16.67
C LYS A 160 29.68 26.45 17.92
N HIS A 161 28.35 26.50 17.91
CA HIS A 161 27.58 27.23 18.92
C HIS A 161 26.76 26.34 19.85
N GLN A 162 26.57 25.06 19.55
CA GLN A 162 25.69 24.17 20.31
C GLN A 162 26.39 22.90 20.76
N LEU A 163 26.08 22.50 21.99
CA LEU A 163 26.42 21.18 22.54
C LEU A 163 25.33 20.17 22.20
N PRO A 164 25.63 18.86 22.19
CA PRO A 164 24.61 17.82 22.10
C PRO A 164 23.51 18.04 23.15
N GLN A 165 22.26 17.97 22.70
CA GLN A 165 21.08 18.10 23.54
C GLN A 165 20.50 16.72 23.82
N HIS A 166 19.91 16.55 25.01
CA HIS A 166 19.29 15.30 25.43
C HIS A 166 17.84 15.57 25.82
N PHE A 167 16.92 15.15 24.94
CA PHE A 167 15.48 15.25 25.14
C PHE A 167 14.88 13.84 25.09
N SER A 168 13.97 13.52 26.02
CA SER A 168 13.37 12.19 26.12
C SER A 168 12.53 11.81 24.90
N GLU A 169 11.97 12.82 24.23
CA GLU A 169 11.13 12.68 23.06
C GLU A 169 11.92 12.66 21.74
N ARG A 170 13.26 12.72 21.79
CA ARG A 170 14.14 12.65 20.61
C ARG A 170 15.16 11.55 20.77
N ILE A 171 14.92 10.46 20.07
CA ILE A 171 15.69 9.24 20.22
C ILE A 171 16.43 9.01 18.91
N PHE A 172 17.72 8.71 19.01
CA PHE A 172 18.55 8.31 17.88
C PHE A 172 18.99 6.86 18.11
N THR A 173 18.72 5.98 17.15
CA THR A 173 18.89 4.53 17.32
C THR A 173 19.47 3.89 16.07
N ASP A 174 19.86 2.62 16.19
CA ASP A 174 20.23 1.76 15.07
C ASP A 174 19.18 0.66 14.83
N GLU A 175 17.98 0.79 15.42
CA GLU A 175 16.86 -0.15 15.19
C GLU A 175 16.48 -0.12 13.71
N PRO A 176 16.49 -1.26 13.00
CA PRO A 176 16.15 -1.27 11.58
C PRO A 176 14.72 -0.75 11.33
N VAL A 177 14.61 0.29 10.52
CA VAL A 177 13.31 0.85 10.09
C VAL A 177 13.14 0.63 8.59
N PRO A 178 12.09 -0.11 8.14
CA PRO A 178 11.90 -0.41 6.73
C PRO A 178 11.44 0.82 5.93
N ALA A 179 10.45 1.53 6.44
CA ALA A 179 9.93 2.80 5.96
C ALA A 179 9.31 3.55 7.14
N ALA A 180 9.11 4.86 7.01
CA ALA A 180 8.51 5.68 8.05
C ALA A 180 7.16 5.13 8.56
N TYR A 181 6.99 5.14 9.88
CA TYR A 181 5.72 4.75 10.49
C TYR A 181 5.44 5.49 11.81
N PHE A 182 4.16 5.65 12.10
CA PHE A 182 3.66 6.08 13.40
C PHE A 182 3.37 4.85 14.28
N GLU A 183 3.68 4.93 15.56
CA GLU A 183 3.32 3.93 16.54
C GLU A 183 2.42 4.53 17.63
N PHE A 184 1.24 3.93 17.80
CA PHE A 184 0.28 4.30 18.84
C PHE A 184 -0.33 3.06 19.49
N GLY A 185 -0.17 2.95 20.81
CA GLY A 185 -0.70 1.84 21.61
C GLY A 185 -0.24 0.46 21.14
N GLY A 186 1.04 0.34 20.76
CA GLY A 186 1.65 -0.90 20.25
C GLY A 186 1.22 -1.28 18.82
N ARG A 187 0.59 -0.36 18.07
CA ARG A 187 0.23 -0.57 16.67
C ARG A 187 1.03 0.35 15.77
N LYS A 188 1.53 -0.20 14.67
CA LYS A 188 2.23 0.53 13.61
C LYS A 188 1.24 0.99 12.52
N TYR A 189 1.47 2.19 12.01
CA TYR A 189 0.71 2.83 10.93
C TYR A 189 1.75 3.37 9.93
N HIS A 190 1.78 2.81 8.72
CA HIS A 190 2.69 3.28 7.67
C HIS A 190 2.43 4.75 7.39
N ALA A 191 3.47 5.57 7.32
CA ALA A 191 3.36 7.02 7.50
C ALA A 191 2.22 7.67 6.72
N VAL A 192 2.38 7.88 5.40
CA VAL A 192 1.37 8.55 4.58
C VAL A 192 0.15 7.63 4.39
N ASP A 193 0.39 6.35 4.11
CA ASP A 193 -0.64 5.38 3.74
C ASP A 193 -1.70 5.12 4.82
N ASP A 194 -1.29 5.10 6.09
CA ASP A 194 -2.17 4.85 7.23
C ASP A 194 -2.48 6.11 8.04
N LEU A 195 -2.06 7.31 7.61
CA LEU A 195 -2.27 8.53 8.39
C LEU A 195 -3.76 8.77 8.68
N LEU A 196 -4.62 8.57 7.69
CA LEU A 196 -6.07 8.68 7.89
C LEU A 196 -6.64 7.59 8.81
N ARG A 197 -6.02 6.40 8.82
CA ARG A 197 -6.41 5.33 9.74
C ARG A 197 -6.02 5.68 11.17
N LEU A 198 -4.84 6.28 11.35
CA LEU A 198 -4.38 6.80 12.64
C LEU A 198 -5.31 7.92 13.11
N THR A 199 -5.55 8.95 12.30
CA THR A 199 -6.36 10.12 12.70
C THR A 199 -7.81 9.76 12.98
N ARG A 200 -8.44 8.88 12.19
CA ARG A 200 -9.79 8.34 12.50
C ARG A 200 -9.80 7.63 13.86
N ARG A 201 -8.74 6.89 14.21
CA ARG A 201 -8.64 6.24 15.52
C ARG A 201 -8.43 7.23 16.65
N LEU A 202 -7.56 8.21 16.48
CA LEU A 202 -7.34 9.27 17.47
C LEU A 202 -8.65 10.05 17.71
N LYS A 203 -9.39 10.37 16.64
CA LYS A 203 -10.72 10.98 16.71
C LYS A 203 -11.73 10.13 17.49
N GLN A 204 -11.79 8.82 17.21
CA GLN A 204 -12.67 7.88 17.93
C GLN A 204 -12.40 7.84 19.44
N GLN A 205 -11.14 8.01 19.85
CA GLN A 205 -10.73 8.06 21.25
C GLN A 205 -10.73 9.47 21.85
N LYS A 206 -11.21 10.47 21.11
CA LYS A 206 -11.22 11.90 21.50
C LYS A 206 -9.84 12.47 21.82
N LEU A 207 -8.81 11.96 21.14
CA LEU A 207 -7.40 12.39 21.26
C LEU A 207 -7.03 13.48 20.23
N LEU A 208 -8.02 14.03 19.53
CA LEU A 208 -7.86 15.17 18.64
C LEU A 208 -8.68 16.36 19.15
N THR A 209 -8.06 17.53 19.18
CA THR A 209 -8.68 18.83 19.54
C THR A 209 -9.26 19.55 18.33
N GLY A 210 -8.82 19.18 17.12
CA GLY A 210 -9.24 19.76 15.84
C GLY A 210 -9.60 18.73 14.77
N ASN A 211 -10.01 19.22 13.60
CA ASN A 211 -10.31 18.36 12.46
C ASN A 211 -9.02 17.97 11.71
N PRO A 212 -8.76 16.67 11.49
CA PRO A 212 -7.57 16.20 10.80
C PRO A 212 -7.69 16.36 9.27
N ILE A 213 -7.15 17.45 8.71
CA ILE A 213 -7.14 17.70 7.25
C ILE A 213 -5.70 17.52 6.72
N PHE A 214 -5.26 16.27 6.60
CA PHE A 214 -3.87 15.95 6.20
C PHE A 214 -3.72 15.61 4.72
N LEU A 215 -4.78 15.16 4.04
CA LEU A 215 -4.72 14.65 2.67
C LEU A 215 -5.85 15.25 1.83
N ILE A 216 -5.52 15.83 0.66
CA ILE A 216 -6.46 16.64 -0.14
C ILE A 216 -7.26 15.79 -1.14
N ASN A 217 -6.66 14.73 -1.69
CA ASN A 217 -7.26 13.87 -2.72
C ASN A 217 -7.32 12.40 -2.29
N HIS A 218 -7.84 12.13 -1.09
CA HIS A 218 -8.07 10.74 -0.68
C HIS A 218 -9.36 10.21 -1.30
N ILE A 219 -9.25 9.18 -2.13
CA ILE A 219 -10.40 8.48 -2.72
C ILE A 219 -10.92 7.49 -1.67
N GLU A 220 -12.15 7.67 -1.19
CA GLU A 220 -12.80 6.64 -0.38
C GLU A 220 -13.22 5.46 -1.26
N TRP A 221 -13.22 4.25 -0.70
CA TRP A 221 -13.66 3.05 -1.43
C TRP A 221 -15.12 3.25 -1.86
N ARG A 222 -15.43 2.94 -3.13
CA ARG A 222 -16.76 3.12 -3.77
C ARG A 222 -17.17 4.57 -4.04
N GLU A 223 -16.27 5.54 -3.87
CA GLU A 223 -16.47 6.88 -4.41
C GLU A 223 -15.63 7.03 -5.67
N HIS A 224 -16.25 7.37 -6.79
CA HIS A 224 -15.54 7.58 -8.04
C HIS A 224 -15.03 9.02 -8.15
N LEU A 225 -13.80 9.20 -8.63
CA LEU A 225 -13.26 10.53 -8.91
C LEU A 225 -13.94 11.18 -10.12
N ILE A 226 -14.26 10.37 -11.14
CA ILE A 226 -14.86 10.83 -12.39
C ILE A 226 -16.33 10.45 -12.35
N ASN A 227 -17.20 11.45 -12.19
CA ASN A 227 -18.65 11.26 -12.06
C ASN A 227 -19.45 11.94 -13.19
N ASP A 228 -18.82 12.81 -13.97
CA ASP A 228 -19.49 13.45 -15.10
C ASP A 228 -19.50 12.50 -16.30
N ALA A 229 -20.63 12.47 -17.00
CA ALA A 229 -20.88 11.52 -18.08
C ALA A 229 -19.97 11.74 -19.29
N GLU A 230 -19.51 12.98 -19.52
CA GLU A 230 -18.65 13.33 -20.64
C GLU A 230 -17.24 12.76 -20.44
N ALA A 231 -16.59 13.09 -19.32
CA ALA A 231 -15.30 12.53 -18.94
C ALA A 231 -15.33 10.99 -18.85
N LEU A 232 -16.43 10.42 -18.33
CA LEU A 232 -16.59 8.97 -18.26
C LEU A 232 -16.61 8.34 -19.65
N THR A 233 -17.39 8.91 -20.58
CA THR A 233 -17.46 8.44 -21.97
C THR A 233 -16.10 8.57 -22.66
N GLU A 234 -15.38 9.66 -22.40
CA GLU A 234 -14.03 9.85 -22.92
C GLU A 234 -13.09 8.74 -22.45
N ILE A 235 -13.08 8.42 -21.14
CA ILE A 235 -12.25 7.33 -20.61
C ILE A 235 -12.63 5.98 -21.23
N GLN A 236 -13.93 5.66 -21.28
CA GLN A 236 -14.40 4.40 -21.85
C GLN A 236 -13.98 4.24 -23.32
N THR A 237 -13.97 5.33 -24.09
CA THR A 237 -13.51 5.35 -25.49
C THR A 237 -12.01 5.08 -25.64
N LEU A 238 -11.22 5.24 -24.57
CA LEU A 238 -9.80 4.90 -24.57
C LEU A 238 -9.52 3.42 -24.35
N HIS A 239 -10.57 2.62 -24.12
CA HIS A 239 -10.48 1.17 -23.93
C HIS A 239 -9.38 0.78 -22.94
N PRO A 240 -9.48 1.22 -21.67
CA PRO A 240 -8.47 0.94 -20.68
C PRO A 240 -8.31 -0.57 -20.47
N GLU A 241 -7.06 -1.04 -20.41
CA GLU A 241 -6.74 -2.44 -20.11
C GLU A 241 -6.03 -2.53 -18.76
N LEU A 242 -6.38 -3.53 -17.95
CA LEU A 242 -5.78 -3.74 -16.65
C LEU A 242 -5.35 -5.19 -16.47
N ASP A 243 -4.04 -5.40 -16.45
CA ASP A 243 -3.41 -6.68 -16.15
C ASP A 243 -3.20 -6.80 -14.63
N ILE A 244 -3.63 -7.91 -14.03
CA ILE A 244 -3.57 -8.15 -12.59
C ILE A 244 -2.83 -9.46 -12.31
N TYR A 245 -1.68 -9.37 -11.65
CA TYR A 245 -0.89 -10.51 -11.20
C TYR A 245 -1.26 -10.85 -9.77
N ILE A 246 -1.78 -12.06 -9.55
CA ILE A 246 -2.40 -12.45 -8.29
C ILE A 246 -1.81 -13.73 -7.71
N ALA A 247 -1.60 -13.75 -6.39
CA ALA A 247 -1.37 -14.97 -5.63
C ALA A 247 -2.73 -15.55 -5.21
N LEU A 248 -3.06 -16.76 -5.65
CA LEU A 248 -4.39 -17.35 -5.43
C LEU A 248 -4.66 -17.68 -3.96
N GLU A 249 -3.59 -17.92 -3.20
CA GLU A 249 -3.60 -18.17 -1.76
C GLU A 249 -3.63 -16.90 -0.90
N ASP A 250 -3.62 -15.72 -1.51
CA ASP A 250 -3.65 -14.44 -0.80
C ASP A 250 -5.06 -13.83 -0.78
N PRO A 251 -5.66 -13.58 0.40
CA PRO A 251 -6.97 -12.93 0.48
C PRO A 251 -6.96 -11.49 -0.07
N MET A 252 -5.83 -10.79 -0.09
CA MET A 252 -5.77 -9.44 -0.69
C MET A 252 -5.99 -9.50 -2.19
N SER A 253 -5.42 -10.51 -2.85
CA SER A 253 -5.64 -10.74 -4.29
C SER A 253 -7.13 -10.94 -4.59
N TRP A 254 -7.85 -11.74 -3.80
CA TRP A 254 -9.32 -11.89 -3.93
C TRP A 254 -10.07 -10.58 -3.69
N LEU A 255 -9.81 -9.93 -2.56
CA LEU A 255 -10.55 -8.73 -2.15
C LEU A 255 -10.39 -7.58 -3.16
N LEU A 256 -9.19 -7.42 -3.71
CA LEU A 256 -8.91 -6.38 -4.69
C LEU A 256 -9.44 -6.74 -6.07
N LEU A 257 -9.27 -7.98 -6.54
CA LEU A 257 -9.86 -8.41 -7.81
C LEU A 257 -11.38 -8.25 -7.81
N ALA A 258 -12.05 -8.68 -6.73
CA ALA A 258 -13.49 -8.56 -6.61
C ALA A 258 -13.94 -7.10 -6.60
N TYR A 259 -13.28 -6.24 -5.82
CA TYR A 259 -13.58 -4.80 -5.83
C TYR A 259 -13.38 -4.17 -7.22
N ILE A 260 -12.25 -4.44 -7.87
CA ILE A 260 -11.94 -3.89 -9.19
C ILE A 260 -12.99 -4.37 -10.21
N LYS A 261 -13.32 -5.66 -10.22
CA LYS A 261 -14.32 -6.22 -11.15
C LYS A 261 -15.71 -5.64 -10.90
N GLU A 262 -16.16 -5.59 -9.65
CA GLU A 262 -17.53 -5.22 -9.30
C GLU A 262 -17.79 -3.70 -9.30
N GLU A 263 -16.77 -2.89 -8.99
CA GLU A 263 -16.95 -1.43 -8.79
C GLU A 263 -16.25 -0.60 -9.87
N LEU A 264 -15.12 -1.04 -10.43
CA LEU A 264 -14.32 -0.21 -11.36
C LEU A 264 -14.45 -0.65 -12.81
N ALA A 265 -14.39 -1.95 -13.09
CA ALA A 265 -14.30 -2.45 -14.45
C ALA A 265 -15.55 -2.13 -15.27
N ASP A 266 -16.73 -2.40 -14.72
CA ASP A 266 -18.00 -2.10 -15.40
C ASP A 266 -18.24 -0.57 -15.52
N TYR A 267 -17.80 0.21 -14.52
CA TYR A 267 -18.00 1.66 -14.52
C TYR A 267 -17.13 2.36 -15.57
N TYR A 268 -15.85 1.99 -15.66
CA TYR A 268 -14.88 2.60 -16.57
C TYR A 268 -14.65 1.84 -17.89
N ASP A 269 -15.40 0.76 -18.13
CA ASP A 269 -15.21 -0.16 -19.27
C ASP A 269 -13.78 -0.70 -19.37
N ILE A 270 -13.23 -1.15 -18.23
CA ILE A 270 -11.86 -1.68 -18.15
C ILE A 270 -11.83 -3.13 -18.59
N GLN A 271 -11.00 -3.42 -19.58
CA GLN A 271 -10.70 -4.78 -20.01
C GLN A 271 -9.73 -5.43 -19.02
N LEU A 272 -10.26 -6.32 -18.18
CA LEU A 272 -9.47 -7.03 -17.19
C LEU A 272 -8.76 -8.25 -17.78
N LYS A 273 -7.49 -8.43 -17.43
CA LYS A 273 -6.74 -9.67 -17.64
C LYS A 273 -6.05 -10.11 -16.37
N VAL A 274 -6.15 -11.39 -16.04
CA VAL A 274 -5.61 -11.94 -14.78
C VAL A 274 -4.50 -12.94 -15.08
N TYR A 275 -3.41 -12.82 -14.33
CA TYR A 275 -2.24 -13.68 -14.38
C TYR A 275 -2.06 -14.34 -13.02
N PRO A 276 -2.57 -15.56 -12.81
CA PRO A 276 -2.28 -16.33 -11.61
C PRO A 276 -0.79 -16.59 -11.48
N LEU A 277 -0.25 -16.37 -10.29
CA LEU A 277 1.15 -16.67 -9.98
C LEU A 277 1.28 -18.09 -9.43
N SER A 278 2.51 -18.60 -9.43
CA SER A 278 2.81 -19.80 -8.64
C SER A 278 2.60 -19.53 -7.15
N TYR A 279 2.55 -20.58 -6.34
CA TYR A 279 2.36 -20.44 -4.91
C TYR A 279 3.51 -19.64 -4.27
N GLN A 280 3.18 -18.49 -3.68
CA GLN A 280 4.12 -17.51 -3.12
C GLN A 280 4.36 -17.71 -1.63
N GLY A 281 3.76 -18.71 -1.00
CA GLY A 281 3.95 -18.98 0.44
C GLY A 281 3.27 -17.94 1.35
N ARG A 282 2.28 -17.18 0.86
CA ARG A 282 1.55 -16.15 1.62
C ARG A 282 0.49 -16.71 2.58
N ASP A 283 0.75 -17.90 3.13
CA ASP A 283 -0.09 -18.63 4.11
C ASP A 283 -0.37 -17.83 5.41
N TRP A 284 0.51 -16.88 5.72
CA TRP A 284 0.47 -16.00 6.88
C TRP A 284 0.13 -14.57 6.44
N PHE A 285 -1.12 -14.15 6.62
CA PHE A 285 -1.58 -12.80 6.31
C PHE A 285 -2.17 -12.09 7.55
N ASP A 286 -2.23 -10.77 7.48
CA ASP A 286 -2.90 -9.96 8.51
C ASP A 286 -4.42 -10.06 8.36
N TRP A 287 -5.02 -10.95 9.15
CA TRP A 287 -6.47 -11.12 9.30
C TRP A 287 -7.20 -9.82 9.61
N SER A 288 -6.58 -8.95 10.40
CA SER A 288 -7.16 -7.67 10.79
C SER A 288 -7.21 -6.71 9.60
N LEU A 289 -6.19 -6.73 8.74
CA LEU A 289 -6.17 -5.98 7.49
C LEU A 289 -7.23 -6.50 6.54
N ALA A 290 -7.27 -7.82 6.28
CA ALA A 290 -8.26 -8.43 5.41
C ALA A 290 -9.70 -8.14 5.84
N THR A 291 -9.98 -8.23 7.14
CA THR A 291 -11.29 -7.88 7.69
C THR A 291 -11.64 -6.40 7.50
N ARG A 292 -10.66 -5.50 7.62
CA ARG A 292 -10.89 -4.06 7.39
C ARG A 292 -11.18 -3.78 5.92
N VAL A 293 -10.38 -4.34 5.02
CA VAL A 293 -10.56 -4.18 3.57
C VAL A 293 -11.93 -4.70 3.17
N SER A 294 -12.27 -5.94 3.55
CA SER A 294 -13.60 -6.53 3.32
C SER A 294 -14.76 -5.65 3.77
N LYS A 295 -14.67 -5.03 4.96
CA LYS A 295 -15.72 -4.13 5.46
C LYS A 295 -15.81 -2.81 4.69
N ARG A 296 -14.69 -2.32 4.13
CA ARG A 296 -14.64 -1.08 3.35
C ARG A 296 -15.11 -1.29 1.92
N THR A 297 -14.67 -2.37 1.28
CA THR A 297 -15.05 -2.71 -0.10
C THR A 297 -16.41 -3.39 -0.19
N GLY A 298 -16.95 -3.88 0.94
CA GLY A 298 -18.16 -4.70 1.01
C GLY A 298 -17.99 -6.11 0.43
N VAL A 299 -16.79 -6.48 0.00
CA VAL A 299 -16.48 -7.82 -0.51
C VAL A 299 -16.31 -8.78 0.67
N ALA A 300 -17.06 -9.88 0.68
CA ALA A 300 -16.89 -10.93 1.68
C ALA A 300 -15.60 -11.74 1.43
N PHE A 301 -14.96 -12.20 2.50
CA PHE A 301 -13.80 -13.11 2.41
C PHE A 301 -13.85 -14.21 3.49
N THR A 302 -15.05 -14.56 3.96
CA THR A 302 -15.26 -15.61 4.97
C THR A 302 -16.63 -16.27 4.80
N PRO A 303 -16.79 -17.56 5.15
CA PRO A 303 -15.76 -18.51 5.57
C PRO A 303 -14.80 -18.90 4.43
N PHE A 304 -13.56 -19.22 4.79
CA PHE A 304 -12.56 -19.71 3.84
C PHE A 304 -11.79 -20.91 4.35
N CYS A 305 -11.23 -21.68 3.41
CA CYS A 305 -10.16 -22.64 3.66
C CYS A 305 -8.93 -22.13 2.92
N ARG A 306 -7.82 -21.88 3.64
CA ARG A 306 -6.62 -21.31 3.00
C ARG A 306 -6.08 -22.27 1.93
N PRO A 307 -5.86 -21.79 0.69
CA PRO A 307 -5.24 -22.61 -0.34
C PRO A 307 -3.83 -23.02 0.07
N THR A 308 -3.49 -24.28 -0.18
CA THR A 308 -2.09 -24.74 -0.17
C THR A 308 -1.51 -24.64 -1.57
N GLU A 309 -0.21 -24.91 -1.71
CA GLU A 309 0.46 -25.08 -3.01
C GLU A 309 -0.32 -26.03 -3.95
N GLU A 310 -0.69 -27.22 -3.45
CA GLU A 310 -1.52 -28.19 -4.20
C GLU A 310 -2.87 -27.57 -4.63
N SER A 311 -3.60 -26.92 -3.71
CA SER A 311 -4.87 -26.28 -4.05
C SER A 311 -4.71 -25.14 -5.06
N THR A 312 -3.61 -24.38 -4.99
CA THR A 312 -3.28 -23.28 -5.90
C THR A 312 -3.06 -23.81 -7.31
N LEU A 313 -2.35 -24.93 -7.45
CA LEU A 313 -2.18 -25.60 -8.74
C LEU A 313 -3.51 -26.11 -9.31
N GLU A 314 -4.36 -26.70 -8.47
CA GLU A 314 -5.70 -27.14 -8.91
C GLU A 314 -6.61 -25.97 -9.31
N MET A 315 -6.53 -24.83 -8.61
CA MET A 315 -7.20 -23.59 -9.01
C MET A 315 -6.73 -23.12 -10.40
N ALA A 316 -5.41 -23.09 -10.62
CA ALA A 316 -4.83 -22.68 -11.89
C ALA A 316 -5.22 -23.62 -13.05
N LYS A 317 -5.32 -24.94 -12.81
CA LYS A 317 -5.81 -25.89 -13.81
C LYS A 317 -7.23 -25.56 -14.26
N LEU A 318 -8.15 -25.28 -13.33
CA LEU A 318 -9.51 -24.87 -13.69
C LEU A 318 -9.51 -23.57 -14.49
N PHE A 319 -8.71 -22.59 -14.07
CA PHE A 319 -8.56 -21.30 -14.75
C PHE A 319 -8.08 -21.43 -16.21
N TYR A 320 -7.07 -22.25 -16.46
CA TYR A 320 -6.52 -22.45 -17.81
C TYR A 320 -7.30 -23.47 -18.66
N SER A 321 -8.39 -24.04 -18.13
CA SER A 321 -9.26 -24.97 -18.87
C SER A 321 -10.41 -24.27 -19.62
N VAL A 322 -10.50 -22.94 -19.52
CA VAL A 322 -11.50 -22.13 -20.23
C VAL A 322 -10.85 -21.19 -21.24
N GLN A 323 -11.65 -20.66 -22.17
CA GLN A 323 -11.19 -19.66 -23.15
C GLN A 323 -10.86 -18.32 -22.47
N GLU A 324 -9.98 -17.52 -23.08
CA GLU A 324 -9.51 -16.24 -22.52
C GLU A 324 -10.65 -15.28 -22.14
N ASN A 325 -11.70 -15.19 -22.97
CA ASN A 325 -12.89 -14.37 -22.69
C ASN A 325 -13.73 -14.84 -21.49
N GLN A 326 -13.52 -16.07 -20.99
CA GLN A 326 -14.22 -16.64 -19.82
C GLN A 326 -13.33 -16.64 -18.56
N GLN A 327 -12.05 -16.30 -18.69
CA GLN A 327 -11.07 -16.43 -17.62
C GLN A 327 -11.39 -15.54 -16.41
N ILE A 328 -11.85 -14.31 -16.64
CA ILE A 328 -12.17 -13.36 -15.56
C ILE A 328 -13.32 -13.87 -14.68
N ASP A 329 -14.43 -14.30 -15.28
CA ASP A 329 -15.56 -14.84 -14.51
C ASP A 329 -15.21 -16.18 -13.87
N THR A 330 -14.35 -16.98 -14.51
CA THR A 330 -13.86 -18.25 -13.98
C THR A 330 -13.00 -18.03 -12.74
N ILE A 331 -12.00 -17.15 -12.79
CA ILE A 331 -11.14 -16.89 -11.64
C ILE A 331 -11.89 -16.24 -10.50
N PHE A 332 -12.84 -15.34 -10.81
CA PHE A 332 -13.72 -14.74 -9.82
C PHE A 332 -14.54 -15.83 -9.09
N THR A 333 -15.12 -16.77 -9.84
CA THR A 333 -15.90 -17.89 -9.27
C THR A 333 -15.03 -18.82 -8.43
N ILE A 334 -13.82 -19.12 -8.89
CA ILE A 334 -12.85 -19.96 -8.17
C ILE A 334 -12.47 -19.31 -6.83
N LEU A 335 -12.04 -18.04 -6.86
CA LEU A 335 -11.63 -17.32 -5.66
C LEU A 335 -12.80 -17.11 -4.72
N GLN A 336 -14.00 -16.80 -5.22
CA GLN A 336 -15.20 -16.72 -4.40
C GLN A 336 -15.48 -18.05 -3.68
N ALA A 337 -15.36 -19.19 -4.37
CA ALA A 337 -15.59 -20.50 -3.76
C ALA A 337 -14.62 -20.79 -2.62
N VAL A 338 -13.35 -20.45 -2.79
CA VAL A 338 -12.29 -20.63 -1.79
C VAL A 338 -12.45 -19.65 -0.62
N TRP A 339 -12.54 -18.36 -0.92
CA TRP A 339 -12.47 -17.29 0.06
C TRP A 339 -13.80 -16.96 0.72
N THR A 340 -14.95 -17.37 0.17
CA THR A 340 -16.26 -17.08 0.79
C THR A 340 -17.10 -18.31 1.10
N LYS A 341 -16.75 -19.47 0.52
CA LYS A 341 -17.52 -20.72 0.69
C LYS A 341 -16.68 -21.85 1.32
N GLY A 342 -15.46 -21.54 1.79
CA GLY A 342 -14.60 -22.50 2.47
C GLY A 342 -14.18 -23.71 1.64
N LYS A 343 -14.18 -23.60 0.31
CA LYS A 343 -13.82 -24.72 -0.57
C LYS A 343 -12.31 -24.91 -0.59
N ASP A 344 -11.89 -26.15 -0.35
CA ASP A 344 -10.52 -26.64 -0.53
C ASP A 344 -10.42 -27.38 -1.86
N LEU A 345 -9.70 -26.84 -2.85
CA LEU A 345 -9.62 -27.44 -4.19
C LEU A 345 -8.59 -28.58 -4.30
N SER A 346 -7.78 -28.81 -3.26
CA SER A 346 -7.00 -30.05 -3.14
C SER A 346 -7.90 -31.24 -2.75
N PHE A 347 -9.14 -30.98 -2.29
CA PHE A 347 -10.13 -32.01 -2.04
C PHE A 347 -10.95 -32.33 -3.29
N LEU A 348 -10.79 -33.55 -3.81
CA LEU A 348 -11.44 -34.03 -5.04
C LEU A 348 -12.94 -33.69 -5.13
N LYS A 349 -13.72 -33.86 -4.06
CA LYS A 349 -15.15 -33.56 -4.07
C LYS A 349 -15.44 -32.07 -4.28
N HIS A 350 -14.66 -31.18 -3.70
CA HIS A 350 -14.82 -29.74 -3.92
C HIS A 350 -14.36 -29.35 -5.32
N PHE A 351 -13.24 -29.91 -5.78
CA PHE A 351 -12.73 -29.69 -7.12
C PHE A 351 -13.76 -30.07 -8.19
N GLN A 352 -14.29 -31.30 -8.15
CA GLN A 352 -15.28 -31.79 -9.11
C GLN A 352 -16.59 -30.98 -9.08
N GLN A 353 -17.05 -30.56 -7.89
CA GLN A 353 -18.22 -29.69 -7.77
C GLN A 353 -18.00 -28.35 -8.46
N LEU A 354 -16.82 -27.74 -8.27
CA LEU A 354 -16.51 -26.46 -8.88
C LEU A 354 -16.27 -26.59 -10.38
N GLN A 355 -15.58 -27.64 -10.82
CA GLN A 355 -15.40 -27.96 -12.23
C GLN A 355 -16.75 -28.08 -12.96
N GLN A 356 -17.71 -28.80 -12.37
CA GLN A 356 -19.06 -28.93 -12.91
C GLN A 356 -19.80 -27.58 -12.91
N GLN A 357 -19.67 -26.77 -11.86
CA GLN A 357 -20.28 -25.44 -11.79
C GLN A 357 -19.73 -24.50 -12.88
N LEU A 358 -18.45 -24.62 -13.20
CA LEU A 358 -17.78 -23.84 -14.25
C LEU A 358 -18.07 -24.37 -15.67
N GLY A 359 -18.76 -25.53 -15.80
CA GLY A 359 -19.04 -26.15 -17.09
C GLY A 359 -17.80 -26.72 -17.79
N ILE A 360 -16.73 -27.02 -17.05
CA ILE A 360 -15.47 -27.53 -17.61
C ILE A 360 -15.57 -29.04 -17.82
N GLU A 361 -15.80 -29.46 -19.07
CA GLU A 361 -15.89 -30.89 -19.42
C GLU A 361 -14.52 -31.59 -19.39
N GLN A 362 -13.48 -30.90 -19.86
CA GLN A 362 -12.12 -31.40 -19.94
C GLN A 362 -11.16 -30.37 -19.36
N LEU A 363 -10.19 -30.85 -18.58
CA LEU A 363 -9.11 -30.00 -18.09
C LEU A 363 -8.11 -29.74 -19.22
N THR A 364 -7.40 -28.63 -19.12
CA THR A 364 -6.32 -28.27 -20.05
C THR A 364 -5.21 -29.32 -20.06
N ASP A 365 -4.70 -29.63 -21.25
CA ASP A 365 -3.48 -30.42 -21.47
C ASP A 365 -2.20 -29.57 -21.35
N GLN A 366 -2.34 -28.25 -21.18
CA GLN A 366 -1.23 -27.33 -21.04
C GLN A 366 -0.44 -27.59 -19.76
N ASP A 367 0.88 -27.44 -19.83
CA ASP A 367 1.74 -27.44 -18.64
C ASP A 367 1.50 -26.16 -17.81
N VAL A 368 0.51 -26.21 -16.93
CA VAL A 368 0.13 -25.10 -16.07
C VAL A 368 1.28 -24.62 -15.20
N GLN A 369 2.17 -25.51 -14.73
CA GLN A 369 3.30 -25.10 -13.90
C GLN A 369 4.27 -24.21 -14.68
N SER A 370 4.55 -24.56 -15.94
CA SER A 370 5.36 -23.73 -16.84
C SER A 370 4.71 -22.37 -17.11
N VAL A 371 3.38 -22.32 -17.27
CA VAL A 371 2.65 -21.05 -17.44
C VAL A 371 2.73 -20.17 -16.20
N LEU A 372 2.54 -20.75 -15.00
CA LEU A 372 2.67 -20.01 -13.74
C LEU A 372 4.09 -19.45 -13.58
N ALA A 373 5.12 -20.24 -13.90
CA ALA A 373 6.51 -19.78 -13.86
C ALA A 373 6.79 -18.63 -14.86
N GLN A 374 6.13 -18.62 -16.02
CA GLN A 374 6.18 -17.49 -16.95
C GLN A 374 5.50 -16.24 -16.37
N ASN A 375 4.33 -16.40 -15.73
CA ASN A 375 3.66 -15.29 -15.06
C ASN A 375 4.49 -14.72 -13.91
N ASP A 376 5.19 -15.58 -13.15
CA ASP A 376 6.12 -15.16 -12.10
C ASP A 376 7.25 -14.29 -12.68
N ALA A 377 7.84 -14.71 -13.81
CA ALA A 377 8.88 -13.95 -14.48
C ALA A 377 8.36 -12.58 -14.98
N LEU A 378 7.17 -12.56 -15.59
CA LEU A 378 6.51 -11.33 -16.02
C LEU A 378 6.22 -10.39 -14.84
N CYS A 379 5.72 -10.93 -13.73
CA CYS A 379 5.44 -10.15 -12.53
C CYS A 379 6.72 -9.60 -11.90
N LYS A 380 7.81 -10.36 -11.91
CA LYS A 380 9.11 -9.94 -11.37
C LYS A 380 9.71 -8.79 -12.18
N ASP A 381 9.55 -8.80 -13.50
CA ASP A 381 9.99 -7.74 -14.42
C ASP A 381 9.28 -6.40 -14.16
N LYS A 382 8.16 -6.40 -13.43
CA LYS A 382 7.46 -5.19 -13.01
C LYS A 382 8.12 -4.46 -11.84
N HIS A 383 9.13 -5.06 -11.20
CA HIS A 383 9.91 -4.49 -10.09
C HIS A 383 9.05 -3.90 -8.94
N GLN A 384 7.98 -4.61 -8.57
CA GLN A 384 7.08 -4.18 -7.49
C GLN A 384 7.37 -4.92 -6.17
N PRO A 385 7.22 -4.25 -5.02
CA PRO A 385 7.58 -4.80 -3.71
C PRO A 385 6.49 -5.66 -3.07
N ASP A 386 5.27 -5.71 -3.60
CA ASP A 386 4.17 -6.47 -3.02
C ASP A 386 3.15 -6.91 -4.08
N LEU A 387 2.26 -7.83 -3.69
CA LEU A 387 1.16 -8.34 -4.50
C LEU A 387 -0.20 -7.85 -3.98
N PRO A 388 -1.24 -7.79 -4.83
CA PRO A 388 -1.18 -8.01 -6.28
C PRO A 388 -0.46 -6.88 -7.02
N VAL A 389 0.14 -7.20 -8.16
CA VAL A 389 0.71 -6.20 -9.08
C VAL A 389 -0.30 -5.89 -10.17
N LEU A 390 -0.44 -4.61 -10.48
CA LEU A 390 -1.37 -4.10 -11.48
C LEU A 390 -0.59 -3.33 -12.55
N GLU A 391 -0.93 -3.57 -13.81
CA GLU A 391 -0.46 -2.79 -14.95
C GLU A 391 -1.67 -2.24 -15.70
N LEU A 392 -1.88 -0.93 -15.60
CA LEU A 392 -2.93 -0.21 -16.32
C LEU A 392 -2.36 0.36 -17.61
N ARG A 393 -2.97 0.03 -18.74
CA ARG A 393 -2.66 0.60 -20.05
C ARG A 393 -3.82 1.46 -20.53
N ILE A 394 -3.52 2.71 -20.85
CA ILE A 394 -4.50 3.67 -21.37
C ILE A 394 -3.77 4.73 -22.20
N ASP A 395 -4.37 5.15 -23.32
CA ASP A 395 -3.84 6.21 -24.19
C ASP A 395 -2.38 5.99 -24.64
N GLY A 396 -1.99 4.72 -24.88
CA GLY A 396 -0.64 4.34 -25.29
C GLY A 396 0.42 4.39 -24.19
N GLN A 397 0.03 4.64 -22.94
CA GLN A 397 0.91 4.66 -21.77
C GLN A 397 0.67 3.44 -20.88
N SER A 398 1.70 3.00 -20.16
CA SER A 398 1.62 1.90 -19.18
C SER A 398 2.00 2.40 -17.79
N TYR A 399 1.21 1.99 -16.80
CA TYR A 399 1.35 2.38 -15.41
C TYR A 399 1.36 1.14 -14.53
N VAL A 400 2.45 0.94 -13.80
CA VAL A 400 2.64 -0.24 -12.93
C VAL A 400 2.60 0.19 -11.47
N PHE A 401 1.75 -0.47 -10.68
CA PHE A 401 1.60 -0.23 -9.24
C PHE A 401 1.18 -1.52 -8.53
N ASN A 402 1.10 -1.50 -7.21
CA ASN A 402 0.85 -2.72 -6.44
C ASN A 402 0.03 -2.49 -5.17
N SER A 403 -0.51 -3.59 -4.65
CA SER A 403 -1.14 -3.71 -3.33
C SER A 403 -2.44 -2.91 -3.14
N LEU A 404 -3.02 -3.12 -1.96
CA LEU A 404 -4.13 -2.34 -1.40
C LEU A 404 -3.90 -0.83 -1.48
N TYR A 405 -2.68 -0.38 -1.23
CA TYR A 405 -2.40 1.03 -0.99
C TYR A 405 -2.34 1.87 -2.27
N ARG A 406 -2.39 1.25 -3.45
CA ARG A 406 -2.32 1.96 -4.74
C ARG A 406 -3.46 1.64 -5.69
N VAL A 407 -4.47 0.86 -5.30
CA VAL A 407 -5.65 0.59 -6.17
C VAL A 407 -6.36 1.88 -6.60
N TRP A 408 -6.37 2.90 -5.73
CA TRP A 408 -6.91 4.23 -6.03
C TRP A 408 -6.17 4.93 -7.20
N MET A 409 -4.97 4.49 -7.56
CA MET A 409 -4.22 5.06 -8.68
C MET A 409 -4.93 4.89 -10.02
N ILE A 410 -5.78 3.87 -10.19
CA ILE A 410 -6.54 3.64 -11.43
C ILE A 410 -7.30 4.92 -11.82
N GLU A 411 -8.09 5.44 -10.89
CA GLU A 411 -8.92 6.63 -11.15
C GLU A 411 -8.10 7.91 -11.20
N SER A 412 -7.01 7.98 -10.44
CA SER A 412 -6.09 9.13 -10.50
C SER A 412 -5.35 9.20 -11.84
N ILE A 413 -5.00 8.06 -12.43
CA ILE A 413 -4.40 7.99 -13.77
C ILE A 413 -5.42 8.44 -14.81
N PHE A 414 -6.66 7.95 -14.75
CA PHE A 414 -7.73 8.41 -15.63
C PHE A 414 -7.93 9.93 -15.56
N SER A 415 -8.01 10.48 -14.35
CA SER A 415 -8.14 11.92 -14.15
C SER A 415 -6.96 12.70 -14.76
N ASN A 416 -5.72 12.22 -14.59
CA ASN A 416 -4.54 12.86 -15.17
C ASN A 416 -4.55 12.80 -16.72
N VAL A 417 -4.92 11.66 -17.31
CA VAL A 417 -5.01 11.49 -18.76
C VAL A 417 -6.02 12.47 -19.37
N LEU A 418 -7.19 12.62 -18.74
CA LEU A 418 -8.19 13.61 -19.17
C LEU A 418 -7.67 15.04 -19.05
N GLU A 419 -7.03 15.39 -17.92
CA GLU A 419 -6.43 16.72 -17.77
C GLU A 419 -5.41 17.04 -18.86
N GLU A 420 -4.55 16.08 -19.22
CA GLU A 420 -3.56 16.24 -20.28
C GLU A 420 -4.22 16.41 -21.66
N LYS A 421 -5.30 15.68 -21.94
CA LYS A 421 -6.08 15.85 -23.18
C LYS A 421 -6.71 17.22 -23.26
N TYR A 422 -7.36 17.69 -22.20
CA TYR A 422 -7.99 19.02 -22.20
C TYR A 422 -6.95 20.15 -22.31
N LYS A 423 -5.80 20.02 -21.63
CA LYS A 423 -4.69 20.98 -21.79
C LYS A 423 -4.23 21.02 -23.24
N THR A 424 -4.00 19.86 -23.86
CA THR A 424 -3.56 19.76 -25.25
C THR A 424 -4.57 20.38 -26.21
N ALA A 425 -5.86 20.05 -26.09
CA ALA A 425 -6.95 20.60 -26.91
C ALA A 425 -7.08 22.13 -26.76
N SER A 426 -6.84 22.66 -25.55
CA SER A 426 -6.88 24.11 -25.30
C SER A 426 -5.69 24.88 -25.87
N THR A 427 -4.54 24.23 -26.13
CA THR A 427 -3.39 24.85 -26.82
C THR A 427 -3.51 24.88 -28.34
N PHE A 428 -4.41 24.08 -28.91
CA PHE A 428 -4.65 24.00 -30.36
C PHE A 428 -5.87 24.79 -30.84
N ASN A 429 -6.66 25.33 -29.90
CA ASN A 429 -7.72 26.32 -30.14
C ASN A 429 -7.20 27.72 -29.80
#